data_AF-A0A661REN2-F1
#
_entry.id   AF-A0A661REN2-F1
#
_cell.length_a   1.000
_cell.length_b   1.000
_cell.length_c   1.000
_cell.angle_alpha   90.00
_cell.angle_beta   90.00
_cell.angle_gamma   90.00
#
_symmetry.space_group_name_H-M   'P 1'
#
loop_
_entity.id
_entity.type
_entity.pdbx_description
1 polymer ?
#
loop_
_entity_poly.entity_id
_entity_poly.type
_entity_poly.pdbx_seq_one_letter_code
_entity_poly.pdbx_strand_id
1 'polypeptide(L)'
;MENVEFVKRRANVFKFLSTLYRDEISEDLMAKLADKGFVDKLNEFAKECKFSDMARGISRMAKYLGRYKGDKYKDLSYEYADIFLNAGANPALPYESVHATGEPVVMQKSVFDVRAAFRKAGVHKSDDYKDLDDYIAVELEFVRYLLEKGDTDAAADFMNNHLMNWIPEFHAALFNGATLDFYKGLSAFTLSFLFHESNGANPDYQDAIERLSEAIDQLNLGDDYYTLAEGVKEEEPEKKINSHCYMCGGLCGITDTVKDGILMRTGGLKGDPKSGGLICPKGASRRDYVYSAHRLKEPLIREGERFRKASWDEALDLVADKLMSIKEHGKEGSVVGYMDGNDWNRWLHKALWDWYGTHNISHRAMCDNSIRMSNEHNLNDKRPWLNTEESDYMIFFGQNAFATSYGRRQVGNLRKALKRGAKMVVVDPRKSDTAAAATEWIKIKPGTDGAMAMAMCYVIVKNELYDKDFVENWTYGFEDFKKRLLGEEDGVARTPEWAEKICGVPADTIERIAKEFATAKNKGVGSWTGTAHFPNAMHTTAAVQALNGLCGTFDAPGGPSLPFKRKLKGGWGEGQTKPASNAPPKLHKMRMWAGWCPSWFPEDVAKGRIKAMVQYFGSPILSWG
;
A
#
# COMPACT_ATOMS: atom_id res chain seq x y z
N MET A 1 -26.52 34.08 -32.83
CA MET A 1 -26.72 32.63 -33.02
C MET A 1 -25.50 32.12 -33.75
N GLU A 2 -24.75 31.25 -33.11
CA GLU A 2 -23.58 30.60 -33.70
C GLU A 2 -24.02 29.73 -34.89
N ASN A 3 -23.16 29.60 -35.92
CA ASN A 3 -23.47 28.81 -37.11
C ASN A 3 -23.64 27.33 -36.70
N VAL A 4 -24.83 26.75 -36.91
CA VAL A 4 -25.15 25.36 -36.51
C VAL A 4 -24.19 24.35 -37.11
N GLU A 5 -23.75 24.56 -38.35
CA GLU A 5 -22.77 23.66 -38.99
C GLU A 5 -21.41 23.77 -38.29
N PHE A 6 -20.96 24.98 -37.97
CA PHE A 6 -19.71 25.19 -37.25
C PHE A 6 -19.72 24.53 -35.85
N VAL A 7 -20.84 24.62 -35.12
CA VAL A 7 -21.01 23.94 -33.82
C VAL A 7 -20.86 22.41 -33.96
N LYS A 8 -21.43 21.81 -35.02
CA LYS A 8 -21.25 20.38 -35.29
C LYS A 8 -19.80 20.02 -35.60
N ARG A 9 -19.09 20.85 -36.37
CA ARG A 9 -17.66 20.65 -36.67
C ARG A 9 -16.80 20.72 -35.41
N ARG A 10 -17.09 21.65 -34.50
CA ARG A 10 -16.46 21.71 -33.16
C ARG A 10 -16.72 20.42 -32.36
N ALA A 11 -17.98 20.00 -32.26
CA ALA A 11 -18.35 18.77 -31.56
C ALA A 11 -17.61 17.53 -32.12
N ASN A 12 -17.39 17.47 -33.43
CA ASN A 12 -16.63 16.38 -34.05
C ASN A 12 -15.13 16.39 -33.65
N VAL A 13 -14.52 17.55 -33.46
CA VAL A 13 -13.15 17.64 -32.92
C VAL A 13 -13.11 17.18 -31.46
N PHE A 14 -14.10 17.55 -30.64
CA PHE A 14 -14.22 17.01 -29.28
C PHE A 14 -14.45 15.49 -29.27
N LYS A 15 -15.24 14.94 -30.21
CA LYS A 15 -15.40 13.48 -30.39
C LYS A 15 -14.06 12.80 -30.66
N PHE A 16 -13.24 13.38 -31.53
CA PHE A 16 -11.92 12.87 -31.84
C PHE A 16 -11.00 12.90 -30.61
N LEU A 17 -10.91 14.04 -29.92
CA LEU A 17 -10.07 14.19 -28.73
C LEU A 17 -10.50 13.26 -27.60
N SER A 18 -11.79 13.21 -27.27
CA SER A 18 -12.30 12.33 -26.22
C SER A 18 -12.01 10.87 -26.56
N THR A 19 -12.14 10.46 -27.83
CA THR A 19 -11.78 9.11 -28.30
C THR A 19 -10.29 8.79 -28.08
N LEU A 20 -9.39 9.73 -28.39
CA LEU A 20 -7.94 9.52 -28.24
C LEU A 20 -7.46 9.49 -26.79
N TYR A 21 -8.19 10.12 -25.87
CA TYR A 21 -7.88 10.10 -24.44
C TYR A 21 -8.61 9.01 -23.65
N ARG A 22 -9.65 8.40 -24.24
CA ARG A 22 -10.59 7.51 -23.54
C ARG A 22 -9.93 6.28 -22.94
N ASP A 23 -9.04 5.66 -23.69
CA ASP A 23 -8.27 4.47 -23.34
C ASP A 23 -7.06 4.36 -24.28
N GLU A 24 -6.27 3.29 -24.15
CA GLU A 24 -5.24 2.88 -25.09
C GLU A 24 -5.79 2.83 -26.53
N ILE A 25 -5.03 3.37 -27.49
CA ILE A 25 -5.41 3.33 -28.90
C ILE A 25 -5.46 1.87 -29.37
N SER A 26 -6.67 1.38 -29.63
CA SER A 26 -6.88 0.02 -30.16
C SER A 26 -6.20 -0.20 -31.51
N GLU A 27 -5.94 -1.46 -31.86
CA GLU A 27 -5.32 -1.82 -33.15
C GLU A 27 -6.18 -1.37 -34.35
N ASP A 28 -7.51 -1.48 -34.26
CA ASP A 28 -8.44 -0.98 -35.30
C ASP A 28 -8.35 0.55 -35.47
N LEU A 29 -8.36 1.29 -34.36
CA LEU A 29 -8.23 2.74 -34.41
C LEU A 29 -6.84 3.14 -34.92
N MET A 30 -5.78 2.43 -34.52
CA MET A 30 -4.43 2.65 -35.03
C MET A 30 -4.36 2.44 -36.54
N ALA A 31 -5.02 1.41 -37.08
CA ALA A 31 -5.08 1.16 -38.52
C ALA A 31 -5.75 2.33 -39.27
N LYS A 32 -6.85 2.86 -38.73
CA LYS A 32 -7.55 4.04 -39.28
C LYS A 32 -6.71 5.31 -39.19
N LEU A 33 -6.06 5.56 -38.05
CA LEU A 33 -5.18 6.72 -37.85
C LEU A 33 -3.91 6.65 -38.73
N ALA A 34 -3.42 5.45 -39.02
CA ALA A 34 -2.26 5.25 -39.88
C ALA A 34 -2.61 5.13 -41.36
N ASP A 35 -3.90 5.19 -41.73
CA ASP A 35 -4.32 5.19 -43.13
C ASP A 35 -3.70 6.36 -43.89
N LYS A 36 -3.26 6.07 -45.11
CA LYS A 36 -2.55 7.06 -45.93
C LYS A 36 -3.44 8.28 -46.23
N GLY A 37 -4.73 8.07 -46.52
CA GLY A 37 -5.67 9.16 -46.81
C GLY A 37 -5.84 10.09 -45.61
N PHE A 38 -5.98 9.52 -44.42
CA PHE A 38 -6.08 10.30 -43.18
C PHE A 38 -4.77 11.05 -42.88
N VAL A 39 -3.61 10.39 -42.98
CA VAL A 39 -2.30 11.01 -42.78
C VAL A 39 -2.03 12.14 -43.78
N ASP A 40 -2.41 11.97 -45.06
CA ASP A 40 -2.27 13.01 -46.08
C ASP A 40 -3.13 14.23 -45.75
N LYS A 41 -4.37 14.04 -45.29
CA LYS A 41 -5.23 15.14 -44.81
C LYS A 41 -4.66 15.86 -43.58
N LEU A 42 -4.10 15.13 -42.60
CA LEU A 42 -3.43 15.77 -41.45
C LEU A 42 -2.22 16.60 -41.89
N ASN A 43 -1.46 16.12 -42.88
CA ASN A 43 -0.33 16.88 -43.43
C ASN A 43 -0.77 18.11 -44.22
N GLU A 44 -1.90 18.05 -44.91
CA GLU A 44 -2.54 19.20 -45.58
C GLU A 44 -3.00 20.24 -44.56
N PHE A 45 -3.78 19.80 -43.57
CA PHE A 45 -4.20 20.65 -42.44
C PHE A 45 -3.00 21.35 -41.79
N ALA A 46 -1.92 20.61 -41.48
CA ALA A 46 -0.74 21.17 -40.83
C ALA A 46 0.01 22.21 -41.69
N LYS A 47 -0.14 22.20 -43.02
CA LYS A 47 0.47 23.19 -43.92
C LYS A 47 -0.36 24.47 -44.01
N GLU A 48 -1.68 24.33 -43.95
CA GLU A 48 -2.62 25.43 -44.21
C GLU A 48 -3.10 26.11 -42.92
N CYS A 49 -3.10 25.39 -41.80
CA CYS A 49 -3.52 25.91 -40.51
C CYS A 49 -2.65 27.11 -40.08
N LYS A 50 -3.30 28.25 -39.85
CA LYS A 50 -2.65 29.50 -39.44
C LYS A 50 -2.27 29.54 -37.96
N PHE A 51 -2.72 28.57 -37.17
CA PHE A 51 -2.39 28.45 -35.74
C PHE A 51 -1.15 27.56 -35.58
N SER A 52 0.01 28.19 -35.43
CA SER A 52 1.30 27.49 -35.50
C SER A 52 1.49 26.37 -34.48
N ASP A 53 0.92 26.49 -33.27
CA ASP A 53 0.95 25.43 -32.26
C ASP A 53 0.06 24.24 -32.63
N MET A 54 -1.16 24.51 -33.08
CA MET A 54 -2.10 23.51 -33.58
C MET A 54 -1.51 22.73 -34.76
N ALA A 55 -0.98 23.44 -35.75
CA ALA A 55 -0.32 22.89 -36.93
C ALA A 55 0.89 22.01 -36.55
N ARG A 56 1.72 22.47 -35.60
CA ARG A 56 2.87 21.71 -35.09
C ARG A 56 2.43 20.43 -34.35
N GLY A 57 1.38 20.50 -33.55
CA GLY A 57 0.81 19.33 -32.86
C GLY A 57 0.35 18.25 -33.84
N ILE A 58 -0.49 18.63 -34.81
CA ILE A 58 -0.96 17.71 -35.85
C ILE A 58 0.19 17.19 -36.72
N SER A 59 1.16 18.02 -37.08
CA SER A 59 2.34 17.60 -37.86
C SER A 59 3.15 16.51 -37.14
N ARG A 60 3.30 16.60 -35.82
CA ARG A 60 3.96 15.55 -35.03
C ARG A 60 3.19 14.24 -35.05
N MET A 61 1.87 14.28 -34.87
CA MET A 61 1.02 13.10 -34.96
C MET A 61 1.11 12.47 -36.35
N ALA A 62 0.94 13.26 -37.41
CA ALA A 62 1.03 12.80 -38.80
C ALA A 62 2.41 12.20 -39.13
N LYS A 63 3.49 12.78 -38.60
CA LYS A 63 4.85 12.24 -38.75
C LYS A 63 4.98 10.87 -38.07
N TYR A 64 4.45 10.70 -36.86
CA TYR A 64 4.44 9.40 -36.20
C TYR A 64 3.64 8.37 -37.01
N LEU A 65 2.39 8.71 -37.36
CA LEU A 65 1.46 7.84 -38.07
C LEU A 65 1.96 7.45 -39.48
N GLY A 66 2.60 8.36 -40.21
CA GLY A 66 3.04 8.12 -41.59
C GLY A 66 4.49 7.68 -41.75
N ARG A 67 5.39 8.02 -40.82
CA ARG A 67 6.85 7.85 -41.01
C ARG A 67 7.58 7.11 -39.90
N TYR A 68 6.91 6.79 -38.78
CA TYR A 68 7.54 6.00 -37.73
C TYR A 68 7.84 4.58 -38.23
N LYS A 69 9.08 4.14 -38.02
CA LYS A 69 9.62 2.87 -38.53
C LYS A 69 9.46 1.69 -37.55
N GLY A 70 9.14 1.97 -36.29
CA GLY A 70 8.86 0.94 -35.29
C GLY A 70 7.43 0.39 -35.41
N ASP A 71 7.06 -0.46 -34.47
CA ASP A 71 5.71 -1.01 -34.38
C ASP A 71 4.81 0.03 -33.70
N LYS A 72 4.10 0.82 -34.52
CA LYS A 72 3.30 1.97 -34.05
C LYS A 72 2.31 1.60 -32.97
N TYR A 73 1.62 0.48 -33.12
CA TYR A 73 0.63 0.06 -32.13
C TYR A 73 1.32 -0.33 -30.83
N LYS A 74 2.33 -1.20 -30.91
CA LYS A 74 3.02 -1.74 -29.74
C LYS A 74 3.81 -0.69 -28.97
N ASP A 75 4.54 0.17 -29.67
CA ASP A 75 5.34 1.23 -29.06
C ASP A 75 4.43 2.27 -28.37
N LEU A 76 3.27 2.58 -28.97
CA LEU A 76 2.29 3.47 -28.35
C LEU A 76 1.58 2.83 -27.15
N SER A 77 1.31 1.53 -27.20
CA SER A 77 0.79 0.75 -26.07
C SER A 77 1.71 0.80 -24.85
N TYR A 78 3.02 0.64 -25.07
CA TYR A 78 4.01 0.79 -24.00
C TYR A 78 4.04 2.19 -23.42
N GLU A 79 4.01 3.20 -24.28
CA GLU A 79 4.00 4.59 -23.83
C GLU A 79 2.71 4.96 -23.09
N TYR A 80 1.57 4.41 -23.51
CA TYR A 80 0.30 4.56 -22.80
C TYR A 80 0.40 4.03 -21.38
N ALA A 81 0.94 2.81 -21.20
CA ALA A 81 1.14 2.24 -19.88
C ALA A 81 2.07 3.08 -19.00
N ASP A 82 3.14 3.61 -19.60
CA ASP A 82 4.10 4.48 -18.89
C ASP A 82 3.46 5.76 -18.37
N ILE A 83 2.71 6.45 -19.23
CA ILE A 83 2.23 7.81 -18.98
C ILE A 83 0.90 7.81 -18.24
N PHE A 84 -0.03 6.92 -18.59
CA PHE A 84 -1.41 6.95 -18.08
C PHE A 84 -1.70 5.85 -17.06
N LEU A 85 -0.94 4.75 -17.04
CA LEU A 85 -1.15 3.62 -16.11
C LEU A 85 -0.10 3.53 -14.99
N ASN A 86 0.73 4.56 -14.81
CA ASN A 86 1.78 4.63 -13.80
C ASN A 86 2.85 3.52 -13.89
N ALA A 87 3.07 2.94 -15.09
CA ALA A 87 4.15 1.97 -15.28
C ALA A 87 5.53 2.64 -15.43
N GLY A 88 5.54 3.91 -15.85
CA GLY A 88 6.74 4.70 -16.12
C GLY A 88 7.10 5.64 -14.99
N ALA A 89 8.25 6.30 -15.11
CA ALA A 89 8.78 7.20 -14.07
C ALA A 89 8.04 8.55 -13.98
N ASN A 90 7.49 9.04 -15.10
CA ASN A 90 6.89 10.37 -15.21
C ASN A 90 5.45 10.28 -15.79
N PRO A 91 4.47 9.77 -15.02
CA PRO A 91 3.10 9.68 -15.50
C PRO A 91 2.45 11.07 -15.65
N ALA A 92 1.60 11.22 -16.66
CA ALA A 92 0.74 12.40 -16.81
C ALA A 92 -0.67 12.02 -16.36
N LEU A 93 -1.05 12.51 -15.17
CA LEU A 93 -2.29 12.12 -14.50
C LEU A 93 -3.48 12.90 -15.11
N PRO A 94 -4.39 12.24 -15.83
CA PRO A 94 -5.44 12.90 -16.63
C PRO A 94 -6.71 13.22 -15.81
N TYR A 95 -6.56 13.77 -14.60
CA TYR A 95 -7.68 14.06 -13.69
C TYR A 95 -7.64 15.53 -13.23
N GLU A 96 -8.77 16.25 -13.35
CA GLU A 96 -8.89 17.63 -12.83
C GLU A 96 -8.51 17.69 -11.34
N SER A 97 -8.96 16.71 -10.54
CA SER A 97 -8.68 16.60 -9.11
C SER A 97 -7.20 16.76 -8.76
N VAL A 98 -6.30 16.26 -9.61
CA VAL A 98 -4.85 16.26 -9.32
C VAL A 98 -4.27 17.65 -9.48
N HIS A 99 -4.58 18.28 -10.61
CA HIS A 99 -4.00 19.56 -11.03
C HIS A 99 -4.69 20.74 -10.34
N ALA A 100 -6.01 20.66 -10.11
CA ALA A 100 -6.75 21.71 -9.42
C ALA A 100 -6.25 21.97 -7.99
N THR A 101 -5.63 20.97 -7.33
CA THR A 101 -5.04 21.14 -5.99
C THR A 101 -3.52 21.05 -5.96
N GLY A 102 -2.87 20.64 -7.06
CA GLY A 102 -1.43 20.34 -7.10
C GLY A 102 -1.03 19.11 -6.26
N GLU A 103 -1.97 18.23 -5.94
CA GLU A 103 -1.74 17.05 -5.10
C GLU A 103 -2.08 15.78 -5.90
N PRO A 104 -1.30 14.69 -5.82
CA PRO A 104 -1.54 13.47 -6.59
C PRO A 104 -2.68 12.61 -5.99
N VAL A 105 -3.83 13.24 -5.76
CA VAL A 105 -5.03 12.67 -5.15
C VAL A 105 -6.24 12.95 -6.05
N VAL A 106 -7.01 11.91 -6.37
CA VAL A 106 -8.28 12.00 -7.12
C VAL A 106 -9.48 12.11 -6.18
N MET A 107 -10.71 12.14 -6.71
CA MET A 107 -11.95 12.19 -5.91
C MET A 107 -11.95 13.40 -4.95
N GLN A 108 -11.61 14.55 -5.50
CA GLN A 108 -11.58 15.83 -4.79
C GLN A 108 -12.82 16.67 -5.12
N LYS A 109 -12.78 17.97 -4.78
CA LYS A 109 -13.92 18.89 -4.98
C LYS A 109 -14.36 18.93 -6.45
N SER A 110 -13.42 18.89 -7.40
CA SER A 110 -13.70 18.89 -8.85
C SER A 110 -14.72 17.84 -9.26
N VAL A 111 -14.61 16.61 -8.77
CA VAL A 111 -15.57 15.53 -9.08
C VAL A 111 -17.00 15.91 -8.69
N PHE A 112 -17.20 16.59 -7.57
CA PHE A 112 -18.54 17.06 -7.17
C PHE A 112 -19.04 18.17 -8.08
N ASP A 113 -18.17 19.09 -8.47
CA ASP A 113 -18.53 20.21 -9.33
C ASP A 113 -18.86 19.73 -10.76
N VAL A 114 -18.07 18.81 -11.31
CA VAL A 114 -18.31 18.15 -12.60
C VAL A 114 -19.63 17.38 -12.58
N ARG A 115 -19.91 16.60 -11.52
CA ARG A 115 -21.20 15.91 -11.36
C ARG A 115 -22.37 16.89 -11.26
N ALA A 116 -22.20 18.05 -10.63
CA ALA A 116 -23.23 19.07 -10.60
C ALA A 116 -23.54 19.61 -12.01
N ALA A 117 -22.51 19.81 -12.85
CA ALA A 117 -22.67 20.19 -14.24
C ALA A 117 -23.40 19.09 -15.04
N PHE A 118 -23.04 17.81 -14.86
CA PHE A 118 -23.71 16.68 -15.50
C PHE A 118 -25.19 16.61 -15.14
N ARG A 119 -25.52 16.72 -13.84
CA ARG A 119 -26.91 16.72 -13.35
C ARG A 119 -27.72 17.85 -13.98
N LYS A 120 -27.15 19.05 -14.07
CA LYS A 120 -27.81 20.22 -14.70
C LYS A 120 -28.12 19.97 -16.18
N ALA A 121 -27.23 19.26 -16.88
CA ALA A 121 -27.39 18.89 -18.28
C ALA A 121 -28.24 17.63 -18.51
N GLY A 122 -28.70 16.95 -17.45
CA GLY A 122 -29.53 15.76 -17.58
C GLY A 122 -28.75 14.48 -17.92
N VAL A 123 -27.44 14.45 -17.64
CA VAL A 123 -26.57 13.28 -17.87
C VAL A 123 -25.83 12.88 -16.60
N HIS A 124 -25.16 11.74 -16.66
CA HIS A 124 -24.17 11.31 -15.67
C HIS A 124 -23.03 10.52 -16.34
N LYS A 125 -21.91 10.32 -15.64
CA LYS A 125 -20.88 9.41 -16.11
C LYS A 125 -21.45 7.99 -16.25
N SER A 126 -21.22 7.35 -17.40
CA SER A 126 -21.60 5.96 -17.66
C SER A 126 -21.05 5.04 -16.55
N ASP A 127 -21.87 4.07 -16.13
CA ASP A 127 -21.46 3.04 -15.15
C ASP A 127 -20.47 2.03 -15.75
N ASP A 128 -20.51 1.87 -17.08
CA ASP A 128 -19.61 0.97 -17.81
C ASP A 128 -18.23 1.60 -18.06
N TYR A 129 -18.10 2.93 -17.88
CA TYR A 129 -16.82 3.62 -17.99
C TYR A 129 -16.06 3.59 -16.66
N LYS A 130 -14.88 2.97 -16.65
CA LYS A 130 -14.12 2.66 -15.42
C LYS A 130 -13.47 3.87 -14.75
N ASP A 131 -13.15 4.92 -15.52
CA ASP A 131 -12.47 6.10 -15.00
C ASP A 131 -13.45 7.09 -14.33
N LEU A 132 -12.89 8.17 -13.81
CA LEU A 132 -13.59 9.13 -12.97
C LEU A 132 -14.35 10.19 -13.77
N ASP A 133 -15.31 10.84 -13.13
CA ASP A 133 -16.13 11.90 -13.73
C ASP A 133 -15.25 13.07 -14.23
N ASP A 134 -14.14 13.34 -13.55
CA ASP A 134 -13.20 14.43 -13.81
C ASP A 134 -11.96 13.98 -14.62
N TYR A 135 -12.11 12.88 -15.36
CA TYR A 135 -11.09 12.42 -16.30
C TYR A 135 -11.21 13.17 -17.63
N ILE A 136 -10.08 13.53 -18.26
CA ILE A 136 -10.06 14.41 -19.45
C ILE A 136 -11.02 13.96 -20.56
N ALA A 137 -11.10 12.66 -20.86
CA ALA A 137 -11.97 12.17 -21.93
C ALA A 137 -13.47 12.36 -21.61
N VAL A 138 -13.84 12.29 -20.33
CA VAL A 138 -15.22 12.49 -19.87
C VAL A 138 -15.60 13.96 -20.01
N GLU A 139 -14.72 14.86 -19.58
CA GLU A 139 -14.93 16.31 -19.71
C GLU A 139 -15.01 16.75 -21.17
N LEU A 140 -14.13 16.22 -22.04
CA LEU A 140 -14.17 16.50 -23.48
C LEU A 140 -15.46 15.97 -24.15
N GLU A 141 -15.90 14.76 -23.79
CA GLU A 141 -17.16 14.20 -24.31
C GLU A 141 -18.39 14.95 -23.77
N PHE A 142 -18.31 15.53 -22.57
CA PHE A 142 -19.36 16.39 -22.03
C PHE A 142 -19.47 17.72 -22.78
N VAL A 143 -18.35 18.34 -23.14
CA VAL A 143 -18.37 19.53 -24.01
C VAL A 143 -18.98 19.18 -25.38
N ARG A 144 -18.61 18.03 -25.97
CA ARG A 144 -19.26 17.52 -27.18
C ARG A 144 -20.78 17.40 -27.02
N TYR A 145 -21.23 16.75 -25.94
CA TYR A 145 -22.66 16.56 -25.65
C TYR A 145 -23.41 17.90 -25.63
N LEU A 146 -22.89 18.89 -24.90
CA LEU A 146 -23.53 20.21 -24.81
C LEU A 146 -23.62 20.91 -26.17
N LEU A 147 -22.56 20.84 -26.98
CA LEU A 147 -22.57 21.40 -28.34
C LEU A 147 -23.60 20.71 -29.24
N GLU A 148 -23.70 19.37 -29.18
CA GLU A 148 -24.67 18.61 -29.97
C GLU A 148 -26.13 18.84 -29.53
N LYS A 149 -26.36 19.19 -28.26
CA LYS A 149 -27.68 19.65 -27.76
C LYS A 149 -27.96 21.12 -28.06
N GLY A 150 -26.99 21.87 -28.61
CA GLY A 150 -27.10 23.29 -28.92
C GLY A 150 -26.96 24.22 -27.72
N ASP A 151 -26.48 23.72 -26.58
CA ASP A 151 -26.21 24.52 -25.36
C ASP A 151 -24.76 25.05 -25.39
N THR A 152 -24.49 25.96 -26.33
CA THR A 152 -23.16 26.53 -26.56
C THR A 152 -22.67 27.37 -25.37
N ASP A 153 -23.59 27.98 -24.62
CA ASP A 153 -23.27 28.78 -23.45
C ASP A 153 -22.82 27.88 -22.29
N ALA A 154 -23.51 26.76 -22.03
CA ALA A 154 -23.06 25.79 -21.04
C ALA A 154 -21.74 25.12 -21.45
N ALA A 155 -21.54 24.84 -22.75
CA ALA A 155 -20.27 24.32 -23.24
C ALA A 155 -19.11 25.29 -22.97
N ALA A 156 -19.29 26.57 -23.27
CA ALA A 156 -18.31 27.62 -23.00
C ALA A 156 -18.05 27.80 -21.50
N ASP A 157 -19.10 27.81 -20.68
CA ASP A 157 -19.01 27.88 -19.22
C ASP A 157 -18.18 26.71 -18.65
N PHE A 158 -18.51 25.47 -19.05
CA PHE A 158 -17.80 24.29 -18.59
C PHE A 158 -16.33 24.30 -19.03
N MET A 159 -16.04 24.66 -20.29
CA MET A 159 -14.65 24.78 -20.74
C MET A 159 -13.85 25.78 -19.91
N ASN A 160 -14.41 26.96 -19.65
CA ASN A 160 -13.70 28.03 -18.95
C ASN A 160 -13.57 27.78 -17.44
N ASN A 161 -14.57 27.17 -16.82
CA ASN A 161 -14.66 27.02 -15.36
C ASN A 161 -14.29 25.62 -14.84
N HIS A 162 -14.11 24.64 -15.73
CA HIS A 162 -13.60 23.30 -15.40
C HIS A 162 -12.34 22.99 -16.21
N LEU A 163 -12.52 22.68 -17.49
CA LEU A 163 -11.49 22.08 -18.33
C LEU A 163 -10.20 22.94 -18.39
N MET A 164 -10.32 24.24 -18.66
CA MET A 164 -9.15 25.11 -18.82
C MET A 164 -8.39 25.43 -17.52
N ASN A 165 -8.95 25.11 -16.34
CA ASN A 165 -8.27 25.34 -15.06
C ASN A 165 -7.03 24.45 -14.88
N TRP A 166 -6.99 23.30 -15.56
CA TRP A 166 -6.00 22.26 -15.29
C TRP A 166 -5.30 21.73 -16.54
N ILE A 167 -5.91 21.90 -17.72
CA ILE A 167 -5.39 21.48 -19.02
C ILE A 167 -3.96 21.94 -19.28
N PRO A 168 -3.54 23.20 -19.02
CA PRO A 168 -2.16 23.63 -19.26
C PRO A 168 -1.11 22.81 -18.48
N GLU A 169 -1.38 22.50 -17.21
CA GLU A 169 -0.46 21.73 -16.36
C GLU A 169 -0.42 20.26 -16.79
N PHE A 170 -1.59 19.65 -17.02
CA PHE A 170 -1.69 18.29 -17.53
C PHE A 170 -0.93 18.13 -18.86
N HIS A 171 -1.12 19.04 -19.81
CA HIS A 171 -0.48 18.95 -21.12
C HIS A 171 1.03 19.22 -21.06
N ALA A 172 1.49 20.06 -20.12
CA ALA A 172 2.92 20.19 -19.84
C ALA A 172 3.50 18.87 -19.32
N ALA A 173 2.82 18.21 -18.38
CA ALA A 173 3.23 16.89 -17.88
C ALA A 173 3.22 15.83 -19.00
N LEU A 174 2.16 15.76 -19.80
CA LEU A 174 2.04 14.82 -20.93
C LEU A 174 3.13 15.05 -21.98
N PHE A 175 3.38 16.29 -22.37
CA PHE A 175 4.38 16.61 -23.39
C PHE A 175 5.81 16.26 -22.93
N ASN A 176 6.11 16.51 -21.66
CA ASN A 176 7.43 16.23 -21.06
C ASN A 176 7.62 14.75 -20.72
N GLY A 177 6.56 14.05 -20.30
CA GLY A 177 6.57 12.62 -19.98
C GLY A 177 6.61 11.73 -21.22
N ALA A 178 6.01 12.18 -22.32
CA ALA A 178 6.02 11.45 -23.58
C ALA A 178 7.41 11.39 -24.23
N THR A 179 7.69 10.27 -24.89
CA THR A 179 8.87 10.03 -25.70
C THR A 179 8.53 10.01 -27.19
N LEU A 180 7.38 9.45 -27.60
CA LEU A 180 6.94 9.39 -28.99
C LEU A 180 6.29 10.71 -29.44
N ASP A 181 6.40 11.00 -30.75
CA ASP A 181 5.83 12.20 -31.34
C ASP A 181 4.28 12.20 -31.31
N PHE A 182 3.63 11.03 -31.16
CA PHE A 182 2.17 10.93 -31.10
C PHE A 182 1.58 11.67 -29.89
N TYR A 183 1.91 11.28 -28.65
CA TYR A 183 1.35 11.94 -27.47
C TYR A 183 1.87 13.36 -27.27
N LYS A 184 3.09 13.67 -27.73
CA LYS A 184 3.56 15.07 -27.80
C LYS A 184 2.73 15.91 -28.75
N GLY A 185 2.42 15.35 -29.92
CA GLY A 185 1.57 15.99 -30.92
C GLY A 185 0.14 16.17 -30.42
N LEU A 186 -0.44 15.11 -29.85
CA LEU A 186 -1.78 15.14 -29.25
C LEU A 186 -1.85 16.17 -28.13
N SER A 187 -0.83 16.24 -27.28
CA SER A 187 -0.77 17.24 -26.20
C SER A 187 -0.76 18.67 -26.74
N ALA A 188 0.16 18.97 -27.66
CA ALA A 188 0.29 20.31 -28.24
C ALA A 188 -0.95 20.71 -29.05
N PHE A 189 -1.53 19.76 -29.80
CA PHE A 189 -2.75 19.98 -30.57
C PHE A 189 -3.94 20.29 -29.64
N THR A 190 -4.19 19.43 -28.65
CA THR A 190 -5.33 19.58 -27.72
C THR A 190 -5.25 20.91 -26.99
N LEU A 191 -4.07 21.25 -26.44
CA LEU A 191 -3.87 22.50 -25.74
C LEU A 191 -4.15 23.71 -26.64
N SER A 192 -3.60 23.71 -27.86
CA SER A 192 -3.83 24.80 -28.82
C SER A 192 -5.29 24.89 -29.27
N PHE A 193 -5.94 23.76 -29.52
CA PHE A 193 -7.36 23.70 -29.86
C PHE A 193 -8.23 24.33 -28.78
N LEU A 194 -8.06 23.91 -27.51
CA LEU A 194 -8.85 24.41 -26.39
C LEU A 194 -8.61 25.91 -26.12
N PHE A 195 -7.37 26.41 -26.26
CA PHE A 195 -7.11 27.85 -26.16
C PHE A 195 -7.83 28.65 -27.26
N HIS A 196 -7.94 28.08 -28.46
CA HIS A 196 -8.56 28.75 -29.59
C HIS A 196 -10.09 28.60 -29.65
N GLU A 197 -10.71 27.74 -28.85
CA GLU A 197 -12.19 27.62 -28.76
C GLU A 197 -12.86 28.95 -28.39
N SER A 198 -12.18 29.81 -27.62
CA SER A 198 -12.65 31.18 -27.32
C SER A 198 -12.70 32.11 -28.55
N ASN A 199 -12.07 31.72 -29.67
CA ASN A 199 -12.01 32.49 -30.92
C ASN A 199 -13.04 32.00 -31.95
N GLY A 200 -14.18 31.47 -31.53
CA GLY A 200 -15.21 30.92 -32.44
C GLY A 200 -15.69 31.87 -33.56
N ALA A 201 -15.52 33.19 -33.41
CA ALA A 201 -15.83 34.19 -34.43
C ALA A 201 -14.70 34.45 -35.45
N ASN A 202 -13.49 33.91 -35.23
CA ASN A 202 -12.34 34.10 -36.10
C ASN A 202 -12.48 33.23 -37.37
N PRO A 203 -12.54 33.81 -38.58
CA PRO A 203 -12.70 33.04 -39.82
C PRO A 203 -11.58 32.00 -40.06
N ASP A 204 -10.35 32.32 -39.64
CA ASP A 204 -9.22 31.41 -39.79
C ASP A 204 -9.36 30.19 -38.86
N TYR A 205 -9.99 30.37 -37.70
CA TYR A 205 -10.30 29.28 -36.78
C TYR A 205 -11.44 28.43 -37.32
N GLN A 206 -12.50 29.05 -37.87
CA GLN A 206 -13.60 28.33 -38.49
C GLN A 206 -13.12 27.42 -39.64
N ASP A 207 -12.28 27.96 -40.54
CA ASP A 207 -11.66 27.20 -41.63
C ASP A 207 -10.77 26.04 -41.10
N ALA A 208 -9.99 26.28 -40.05
CA ALA A 208 -9.19 25.22 -39.43
C ALA A 208 -10.07 24.08 -38.87
N ILE A 209 -11.13 24.40 -38.12
CA ILE A 209 -12.04 23.39 -37.55
C ILE A 209 -12.82 22.64 -38.64
N GLU A 210 -13.20 23.32 -39.72
CA GLU A 210 -13.86 22.70 -40.88
C GLU A 210 -12.94 21.65 -41.52
N ARG A 211 -11.72 22.04 -41.93
CA ARG A 211 -10.72 21.12 -42.52
C ARG A 211 -10.40 19.94 -41.61
N LEU A 212 -10.21 20.20 -40.32
CA LEU A 212 -9.89 19.16 -39.35
C LEU A 212 -11.06 18.19 -39.16
N SER A 213 -12.29 18.71 -39.05
CA SER A 213 -13.48 17.87 -38.96
C SER A 213 -13.63 16.99 -40.21
N GLU A 214 -13.41 17.52 -41.42
CA GLU A 214 -13.47 16.72 -42.65
C GLU A 214 -12.39 15.63 -42.72
N ALA A 215 -11.24 15.84 -42.07
CA ALA A 215 -10.23 14.80 -41.89
C ALA A 215 -10.72 13.73 -40.91
N ILE A 216 -11.26 14.14 -39.76
CA ILE A 216 -11.79 13.25 -38.72
C ILE A 216 -12.94 12.38 -39.26
N ASP A 217 -13.79 12.91 -40.14
CA ASP A 217 -14.90 12.16 -40.75
C ASP A 217 -14.43 10.88 -41.48
N GLN A 218 -13.19 10.83 -41.96
CA GLN A 218 -12.61 9.62 -42.59
C GLN A 218 -12.39 8.47 -41.61
N LEU A 219 -12.21 8.76 -40.31
CA LEU A 219 -12.03 7.73 -39.29
C LEU A 219 -13.32 6.97 -39.01
N ASN A 220 -14.47 7.54 -39.41
CA ASN A 220 -15.80 6.98 -39.21
C ASN A 220 -16.03 6.59 -37.73
N LEU A 221 -15.70 7.52 -36.83
CA LEU A 221 -15.88 7.34 -35.38
C LEU A 221 -17.37 7.32 -35.06
N GLY A 222 -17.80 6.30 -34.31
CA GLY A 222 -19.20 6.15 -33.89
C GLY A 222 -19.73 7.37 -33.13
N ASP A 223 -21.03 7.61 -33.25
CA ASP A 223 -21.67 8.80 -32.68
C ASP A 223 -22.12 8.63 -31.23
N ASP A 224 -22.06 7.42 -30.68
CA ASP A 224 -22.43 7.15 -29.30
C ASP A 224 -21.54 7.91 -28.30
N TYR A 225 -22.12 8.25 -27.14
CA TYR A 225 -21.37 8.69 -25.98
C TYR A 225 -20.92 7.46 -25.19
N TYR A 226 -19.61 7.35 -24.93
CA TYR A 226 -19.04 6.16 -24.27
C TYR A 226 -18.83 6.37 -22.78
N THR A 227 -18.51 7.61 -22.39
CA THR A 227 -18.21 8.01 -21.02
C THR A 227 -19.40 8.61 -20.29
N LEU A 228 -20.44 9.00 -21.04
CA LEU A 228 -21.67 9.60 -20.51
C LEU A 228 -22.90 8.72 -20.80
N ALA A 229 -23.91 8.84 -19.95
CA ALA A 229 -25.22 8.26 -20.15
C ALA A 229 -26.31 9.31 -19.85
N GLU A 230 -27.42 9.24 -20.58
CA GLU A 230 -28.58 10.11 -20.35
C GLU A 230 -29.28 9.76 -19.03
N GLY A 231 -29.78 10.77 -18.34
CA GLY A 231 -30.45 10.66 -17.03
C GLY A 231 -29.69 11.38 -15.92
N VAL A 232 -30.38 11.64 -14.81
CA VAL A 232 -29.81 12.32 -13.64
C VAL A 232 -29.54 11.30 -12.54
N LYS A 233 -28.31 11.30 -12.01
CA LYS A 233 -27.98 10.64 -10.74
C LYS A 233 -28.04 11.65 -9.60
N GLU A 234 -29.01 11.51 -8.73
CA GLU A 234 -29.17 12.39 -7.57
C GLU A 234 -27.94 12.38 -6.66
N GLU A 235 -27.64 13.53 -6.06
CA GLU A 235 -26.54 13.65 -5.10
C GLU A 235 -26.83 12.82 -3.83
N GLU A 236 -25.97 11.87 -3.49
CA GLU A 236 -26.15 11.15 -2.23
C GLU A 236 -25.71 12.02 -1.04
N PRO A 237 -26.55 12.12 0.02
CA PRO A 237 -26.18 12.87 1.21
C PRO A 237 -25.03 12.20 1.96
N GLU A 238 -24.42 12.96 2.87
CA GLU A 238 -23.38 12.44 3.74
C GLU A 238 -23.90 11.28 4.60
N LYS A 239 -23.21 10.13 4.55
CA LYS A 239 -23.49 8.94 5.37
C LYS A 239 -22.26 8.51 6.16
N LYS A 240 -22.51 7.98 7.36
CA LYS A 240 -21.48 7.40 8.24
C LYS A 240 -21.46 5.89 8.12
N ILE A 241 -20.30 5.33 7.86
CA ILE A 241 -20.09 3.88 7.68
C ILE A 241 -19.05 3.41 8.69
N ASN A 242 -19.42 2.44 9.52
CA ASN A 242 -18.46 1.83 10.44
C ASN A 242 -17.66 0.74 9.72
N SER A 243 -16.35 0.74 9.94
CA SER A 243 -15.42 -0.22 9.33
C SER A 243 -14.20 -0.42 10.24
N HIS A 244 -13.15 -1.06 9.72
CA HIS A 244 -11.85 -1.16 10.38
C HIS A 244 -10.74 -0.59 9.48
N CYS A 245 -9.78 0.08 10.10
CA CYS A 245 -8.62 0.65 9.42
C CYS A 245 -7.65 -0.45 9.01
N TYR A 246 -7.35 -0.52 7.71
CA TYR A 246 -6.44 -1.52 7.14
C TYR A 246 -5.03 -0.99 6.82
N MET A 247 -4.69 0.21 7.31
CA MET A 247 -3.39 0.85 7.07
C MET A 247 -2.24 0.21 7.86
N CYS A 248 -2.55 -0.58 8.89
CA CYS A 248 -1.60 -1.45 9.56
C CYS A 248 -2.34 -2.66 10.14
N GLY A 249 -1.60 -3.65 10.67
CA GLY A 249 -2.22 -4.84 11.26
C GLY A 249 -3.04 -4.61 12.54
N GLY A 250 -3.04 -3.38 13.09
CA GLY A 250 -3.82 -3.05 14.28
C GLY A 250 -5.33 -3.17 14.08
N LEU A 251 -5.84 -2.99 12.85
CA LEU A 251 -7.27 -3.11 12.52
C LEU A 251 -8.19 -2.32 13.47
N CYS A 252 -7.79 -1.08 13.78
CA CYS A 252 -8.57 -0.19 14.66
C CYS A 252 -9.94 0.09 14.05
N GLY A 253 -11.00 0.06 14.85
CA GLY A 253 -12.32 0.46 14.41
C GLY A 253 -12.35 1.93 13.98
N ILE A 254 -13.06 2.21 12.88
CA ILE A 254 -13.19 3.54 12.28
C ILE A 254 -14.64 3.82 11.88
N THR A 255 -14.95 5.10 11.75
CA THR A 255 -16.18 5.60 11.13
C THR A 255 -15.79 6.48 9.95
N ASP A 256 -16.07 6.00 8.75
CA ASP A 256 -15.90 6.73 7.50
C ASP A 256 -17.11 7.63 7.28
N THR A 257 -16.87 8.82 6.76
CA THR A 257 -17.88 9.77 6.30
C THR A 257 -17.81 9.79 4.78
N VAL A 258 -18.88 9.37 4.10
CA VAL A 258 -18.96 9.23 2.65
C VAL A 258 -20.05 10.15 2.12
N LYS A 259 -19.78 10.89 1.04
CA LYS A 259 -20.76 11.75 0.35
C LYS A 259 -20.67 11.45 -1.14
N ASP A 260 -21.80 11.20 -1.80
CA ASP A 260 -21.84 10.88 -3.22
C ASP A 260 -20.86 9.76 -3.64
N GLY A 261 -20.79 8.70 -2.82
CA GLY A 261 -19.85 7.58 -3.01
C GLY A 261 -18.36 7.88 -2.71
N ILE A 262 -18.00 9.11 -2.34
CA ILE A 262 -16.63 9.54 -2.07
C ILE A 262 -16.34 9.61 -0.56
N LEU A 263 -15.23 9.00 -0.13
CA LEU A 263 -14.72 9.06 1.24
C LEU A 263 -14.19 10.46 1.55
N MET A 264 -14.90 11.18 2.43
CA MET A 264 -14.58 12.55 2.81
C MET A 264 -13.67 12.62 4.04
N ARG A 265 -13.95 11.79 5.06
CA ARG A 265 -13.20 11.79 6.31
C ARG A 265 -13.24 10.43 7.01
N THR A 266 -12.16 10.12 7.74
CA THR A 266 -12.08 8.94 8.60
C THR A 266 -11.91 9.37 10.06
N GLY A 267 -12.82 8.94 10.94
CA GLY A 267 -12.71 9.08 12.39
C GLY A 267 -12.47 7.74 13.08
N GLY A 268 -12.04 7.75 14.35
CA GLY A 268 -11.98 6.53 15.16
C GLY A 268 -13.36 6.12 15.67
N LEU A 269 -13.64 4.81 15.69
CA LEU A 269 -14.91 4.27 16.17
C LEU A 269 -14.96 4.26 17.70
N LYS A 270 -15.83 5.08 18.30
CA LYS A 270 -16.00 5.14 19.76
C LYS A 270 -16.35 3.77 20.31
N GLY A 271 -15.64 3.34 21.36
CA GLY A 271 -15.86 2.04 22.00
C GLY A 271 -15.15 0.85 21.33
N ASP A 272 -14.47 1.04 20.20
CA ASP A 272 -13.67 -0.02 19.58
C ASP A 272 -12.61 -0.57 20.56
N PRO A 273 -12.54 -1.90 20.79
CA PRO A 273 -11.64 -2.46 21.80
C PRO A 273 -10.16 -2.25 21.51
N LYS A 274 -9.77 -1.98 20.26
CA LYS A 274 -8.36 -1.83 19.84
C LYS A 274 -7.87 -0.38 19.84
N SER A 275 -8.77 0.57 19.70
CA SER A 275 -8.44 1.99 19.60
C SER A 275 -9.12 2.89 20.62
N GLY A 276 -10.23 2.46 21.20
CA GLY A 276 -11.07 3.28 22.08
C GLY A 276 -11.68 4.50 21.40
N GLY A 277 -11.73 4.53 20.06
CA GLY A 277 -12.14 5.70 19.27
C GLY A 277 -11.01 6.62 18.85
N LEU A 278 -9.75 6.27 19.14
CA LEU A 278 -8.59 7.04 18.68
C LEU A 278 -8.16 6.61 17.28
N ILE A 279 -7.78 7.57 16.45
CA ILE A 279 -7.15 7.30 15.15
C ILE A 279 -5.70 7.78 15.16
N CYS A 280 -4.85 7.14 14.36
CA CYS A 280 -3.45 7.56 14.15
C CYS A 280 -3.31 8.31 12.82
N PRO A 281 -2.20 9.02 12.57
CA PRO A 281 -2.00 9.75 11.32
C PRO A 281 -2.20 8.89 10.07
N LYS A 282 -1.68 7.64 10.08
CA LYS A 282 -1.88 6.69 8.98
C LYS A 282 -3.35 6.39 8.69
N GLY A 283 -4.16 6.27 9.73
CA GLY A 283 -5.61 6.01 9.57
C GLY A 283 -6.36 7.26 9.13
N ALA A 284 -5.94 8.43 9.60
CA ALA A 284 -6.52 9.71 9.20
C ALA A 284 -6.24 10.02 7.73
N SER A 285 -5.05 9.68 7.22
CA SER A 285 -4.64 9.87 5.82
C SER A 285 -5.15 8.78 4.86
N ARG A 286 -6.10 7.95 5.27
CA ARG A 286 -6.60 6.84 4.45
C ARG A 286 -7.22 7.32 3.13
N ARG A 287 -7.88 8.48 3.14
CA ARG A 287 -8.49 9.08 1.94
C ARG A 287 -7.44 9.22 0.84
N ASP A 288 -6.32 9.86 1.15
CA ASP A 288 -5.24 10.14 0.21
C ASP A 288 -4.57 8.84 -0.30
N TYR A 289 -4.49 7.80 0.56
CA TYR A 289 -4.00 6.49 0.13
C TYR A 289 -4.95 5.78 -0.84
N VAL A 290 -6.25 5.77 -0.55
CA VAL A 290 -7.26 5.10 -1.40
C VAL A 290 -7.41 5.82 -2.75
N TYR A 291 -7.32 7.15 -2.72
CA TYR A 291 -7.45 8.03 -3.88
C TYR A 291 -6.12 8.52 -4.43
N SER A 292 -5.01 7.84 -4.15
CA SER A 292 -3.75 8.19 -4.79
C SER A 292 -3.89 8.04 -6.30
N ALA A 293 -3.52 9.09 -7.04
CA ALA A 293 -3.52 9.07 -8.50
C ALA A 293 -2.47 8.10 -9.08
N HIS A 294 -1.46 7.75 -8.29
CA HIS A 294 -0.43 6.75 -8.63
C HIS A 294 -0.86 5.30 -8.44
N ARG A 295 -2.11 5.05 -8.03
CA ARG A 295 -2.62 3.70 -7.89
C ARG A 295 -2.62 2.98 -9.25
N LEU A 296 -2.16 1.73 -9.28
CA LEU A 296 -2.31 0.84 -10.43
C LEU A 296 -3.77 0.41 -10.55
N LYS A 297 -4.36 0.61 -11.74
CA LYS A 297 -5.80 0.41 -12.00
C LYS A 297 -6.10 -0.76 -12.92
N GLU A 298 -5.14 -1.15 -13.75
CA GLU A 298 -5.29 -2.20 -14.76
C GLU A 298 -4.15 -3.22 -14.65
N PRO A 299 -4.38 -4.48 -15.07
CA PRO A 299 -3.31 -5.45 -15.23
C PRO A 299 -2.25 -4.96 -16.22
N LEU A 300 -0.98 -5.20 -15.89
CA LEU A 300 0.15 -4.84 -16.74
C LEU A 300 1.01 -6.08 -17.01
N ILE A 301 1.32 -6.33 -18.28
CA ILE A 301 2.23 -7.39 -18.70
C ILE A 301 3.57 -6.77 -19.09
N ARG A 302 4.65 -7.31 -18.53
CA ARG A 302 6.02 -6.90 -18.87
C ARG A 302 6.49 -7.62 -20.13
N GLU A 303 6.89 -6.84 -21.13
CA GLU A 303 7.53 -7.32 -22.36
C GLU A 303 8.90 -6.65 -22.49
N GLY A 304 9.96 -7.45 -22.31
CA GLY A 304 11.33 -6.91 -22.21
C GLY A 304 11.49 -6.00 -20.98
N GLU A 305 11.79 -4.72 -21.22
CA GLU A 305 11.95 -3.70 -20.17
C GLU A 305 10.73 -2.81 -19.99
N ARG A 306 9.69 -3.00 -20.80
CA ARG A 306 8.50 -2.13 -20.87
C ARG A 306 7.28 -2.89 -20.36
N PHE A 307 6.24 -2.16 -19.98
CA PHE A 307 4.93 -2.74 -19.65
C PHE A 307 3.90 -2.30 -20.67
N ARG A 308 2.89 -3.13 -20.92
CA ARG A 308 1.67 -2.77 -21.63
C ARG A 308 0.44 -3.10 -20.81
N LYS A 309 -0.68 -2.46 -21.15
CA LYS A 309 -2.00 -2.82 -20.63
C LYS A 309 -2.35 -4.27 -21.02
N ALA A 310 -3.10 -4.94 -20.16
CA ALA A 310 -3.67 -6.26 -20.42
C ALA A 310 -5.07 -6.36 -19.80
N SER A 311 -5.89 -7.27 -20.34
CA SER A 311 -7.14 -7.64 -19.67
C SER A 311 -6.85 -8.52 -18.45
N TRP A 312 -7.84 -8.67 -17.56
CA TRP A 312 -7.72 -9.61 -16.44
C TRP A 312 -7.58 -11.04 -16.92
N ASP A 313 -8.36 -11.45 -17.93
CA ASP A 313 -8.30 -12.81 -18.48
C ASP A 313 -6.93 -13.09 -19.09
N GLU A 314 -6.40 -12.19 -19.92
CA GLU A 314 -5.06 -12.35 -20.50
C GLU A 314 -3.97 -12.45 -19.43
N ALA A 315 -3.99 -11.58 -18.43
CA ALA A 315 -2.99 -11.56 -17.36
C ALA A 315 -3.06 -12.82 -16.49
N LEU A 316 -4.29 -13.28 -16.15
CA LEU A 316 -4.50 -14.47 -15.35
C LEU A 316 -4.13 -15.74 -16.11
N ASP A 317 -4.53 -15.87 -17.38
CA ASP A 317 -4.19 -17.00 -18.25
C ASP A 317 -2.67 -17.09 -18.44
N LEU A 318 -1.99 -15.97 -18.71
CA LEU A 318 -0.53 -15.94 -18.83
C LEU A 318 0.16 -16.44 -17.55
N VAL A 319 -0.31 -16.00 -16.38
CA VAL A 319 0.24 -16.44 -15.10
C VAL A 319 -0.04 -17.92 -14.87
N ALA A 320 -1.26 -18.37 -15.13
CA ALA A 320 -1.66 -19.77 -14.98
C ALA A 320 -0.84 -20.69 -15.90
N ASP A 321 -0.74 -20.37 -17.19
CA ASP A 321 0.02 -21.14 -18.17
C ASP A 321 1.50 -21.23 -17.82
N LYS A 322 2.11 -20.09 -17.43
CA LYS A 322 3.52 -20.09 -17.01
C LYS A 322 3.74 -20.94 -15.77
N LEU A 323 2.86 -20.85 -14.77
CA LEU A 323 2.97 -21.67 -13.58
C LEU A 323 2.75 -23.16 -13.92
N MET A 324 1.75 -23.51 -14.72
CA MET A 324 1.48 -24.90 -15.11
C MET A 324 2.57 -25.49 -16.02
N SER A 325 3.36 -24.65 -16.69
CA SER A 325 4.52 -25.11 -17.48
C SER A 325 5.71 -25.59 -16.63
N ILE A 326 5.78 -25.19 -15.36
CA ILE A 326 6.84 -25.60 -14.43
C ILE A 326 6.54 -27.01 -13.96
N LYS A 327 7.37 -27.99 -14.31
CA LYS A 327 7.15 -29.41 -13.98
C LYS A 327 7.52 -29.74 -12.53
N GLU A 328 8.48 -29.03 -11.95
CA GLU A 328 8.93 -29.19 -10.56
C GLU A 328 8.04 -28.37 -9.61
N HIS A 329 6.73 -28.58 -9.68
CA HIS A 329 5.74 -28.05 -8.73
C HIS A 329 5.21 -29.20 -7.84
N GLY A 330 4.73 -28.90 -6.63
CA GLY A 330 4.39 -29.90 -5.63
C GLY A 330 5.23 -29.79 -4.35
N LYS A 331 4.64 -30.09 -3.18
CA LYS A 331 5.22 -29.76 -1.86
C LYS A 331 6.64 -30.29 -1.62
N GLU A 332 7.07 -31.34 -2.32
CA GLU A 332 8.42 -31.86 -2.24
C GLU A 332 9.23 -31.43 -3.46
N GLY A 333 10.29 -30.65 -3.25
CA GLY A 333 11.19 -30.23 -4.33
C GLY A 333 10.70 -29.07 -5.20
N SER A 334 9.60 -28.38 -4.82
CA SER A 334 9.09 -27.25 -5.60
C SER A 334 10.13 -26.15 -5.83
N VAL A 335 10.25 -25.71 -7.08
CA VAL A 335 11.07 -24.54 -7.46
C VAL A 335 10.27 -23.23 -7.47
N VAL A 336 9.03 -23.26 -6.96
CA VAL A 336 8.13 -22.10 -6.91
C VAL A 336 7.94 -21.65 -5.47
N GLY A 337 8.24 -20.38 -5.21
CA GLY A 337 7.97 -19.72 -3.94
C GLY A 337 6.66 -18.93 -3.95
N TYR A 338 6.02 -18.83 -2.79
CA TYR A 338 4.94 -17.88 -2.54
C TYR A 338 5.31 -16.98 -1.36
N MET A 339 5.43 -15.67 -1.61
CA MET A 339 5.63 -14.67 -0.57
C MET A 339 4.27 -14.24 0.00
N ASP A 340 3.97 -14.83 1.14
CA ASP A 340 2.68 -14.79 1.82
C ASP A 340 2.36 -13.41 2.44
N GLY A 341 1.11 -13.03 2.27
CA GLY A 341 0.50 -11.83 2.81
C GLY A 341 0.27 -11.86 4.31
N ASN A 342 0.00 -10.69 4.87
CA ASN A 342 -0.62 -10.59 6.19
C ASN A 342 -2.02 -9.98 6.09
N ASP A 343 -2.76 -10.37 5.06
CA ASP A 343 -4.08 -9.86 4.78
C ASP A 343 -5.22 -10.76 5.33
N TRP A 344 -6.47 -10.31 5.19
CA TRP A 344 -7.68 -10.96 5.69
C TRP A 344 -8.02 -12.22 4.88
N ASN A 345 -7.77 -12.21 3.58
CA ASN A 345 -8.01 -13.30 2.65
C ASN A 345 -6.80 -14.21 2.48
N ARG A 346 -5.75 -14.04 3.30
CA ARG A 346 -4.55 -14.88 3.33
C ARG A 346 -4.85 -16.38 3.27
N TRP A 347 -5.91 -16.84 3.94
CA TRP A 347 -6.30 -18.25 3.94
C TRP A 347 -6.73 -18.77 2.56
N LEU A 348 -7.36 -17.93 1.72
CA LEU A 348 -7.71 -18.27 0.33
C LEU A 348 -6.46 -18.43 -0.52
N HIS A 349 -5.59 -17.43 -0.49
CA HIS A 349 -4.34 -17.45 -1.24
C HIS A 349 -3.46 -18.64 -0.81
N LYS A 350 -3.33 -18.86 0.51
CA LYS A 350 -2.60 -19.99 1.05
C LYS A 350 -3.19 -21.34 0.61
N ALA A 351 -4.50 -21.50 0.58
CA ALA A 351 -5.13 -22.74 0.12
C ALA A 351 -4.79 -23.03 -1.35
N LEU A 352 -4.84 -22.01 -2.22
CA LEU A 352 -4.45 -22.13 -3.62
C LEU A 352 -2.97 -22.52 -3.78
N TRP A 353 -2.07 -21.82 -3.09
CA TRP A 353 -0.63 -22.05 -3.22
C TRP A 353 -0.14 -23.31 -2.51
N ASP A 354 -0.86 -23.78 -1.48
CA ASP A 354 -0.65 -25.09 -0.86
C ASP A 354 -1.15 -26.22 -1.78
N TRP A 355 -2.24 -26.02 -2.54
CA TRP A 355 -2.73 -26.96 -3.56
C TRP A 355 -1.74 -27.09 -4.72
N TYR A 356 -1.28 -25.95 -5.26
CA TYR A 356 -0.26 -25.93 -6.31
C TYR A 356 1.08 -26.53 -5.84
N GLY A 357 1.37 -26.42 -4.54
CA GLY A 357 2.53 -27.02 -3.89
C GLY A 357 3.76 -26.11 -3.87
N THR A 358 3.56 -24.80 -3.65
CA THR A 358 4.67 -23.85 -3.47
C THR A 358 5.35 -23.98 -2.10
N HIS A 359 6.56 -23.44 -1.99
CA HIS A 359 7.15 -23.13 -0.69
C HIS A 359 6.67 -21.77 -0.18
N ASN A 360 6.01 -21.75 0.98
CA ASN A 360 5.51 -20.52 1.57
C ASN A 360 6.61 -19.78 2.34
N ILE A 361 6.81 -18.52 1.99
CA ILE A 361 7.72 -17.58 2.63
C ILE A 361 6.87 -16.48 3.25
N SER A 362 7.32 -15.87 4.35
CA SER A 362 6.65 -14.68 4.87
C SER A 362 7.65 -13.64 5.31
N HIS A 363 7.22 -12.38 5.31
CA HIS A 363 7.98 -11.25 5.87
C HIS A 363 8.26 -11.39 7.38
N ARG A 364 7.78 -12.41 8.08
CA ARG A 364 7.93 -12.48 9.54
C ARG A 364 9.36 -12.75 9.97
N ALA A 365 10.14 -13.46 9.17
CA ALA A 365 11.54 -13.79 9.47
C ALA A 365 12.41 -12.54 9.71
N MET A 366 12.08 -11.43 9.02
CA MET A 366 12.72 -10.11 9.12
C MET A 366 12.04 -9.18 10.15
N CYS A 367 10.99 -9.64 10.83
CA CYS A 367 10.24 -8.86 11.81
C CYS A 367 10.36 -9.51 13.21
N ASP A 368 9.28 -10.09 13.72
CA ASP A 368 9.21 -10.54 15.12
C ASP A 368 9.39 -12.06 15.32
N ASN A 369 9.90 -12.79 14.32
CA ASN A 369 9.90 -14.26 14.38
C ASN A 369 10.78 -14.82 15.51
N SER A 370 11.95 -14.23 15.76
CA SER A 370 12.82 -14.63 16.87
C SER A 370 12.17 -14.44 18.24
N ILE A 371 11.41 -13.34 18.42
CA ILE A 371 10.60 -13.07 19.61
C ILE A 371 9.50 -14.12 19.75
N ARG A 372 8.75 -14.39 18.68
CA ARG A 372 7.67 -15.39 18.68
C ARG A 372 8.19 -16.79 19.00
N MET A 373 9.31 -17.20 18.41
CA MET A 373 9.94 -18.50 18.69
C MET A 373 10.32 -18.62 20.16
N SER A 374 10.89 -17.56 20.73
CA SER A 374 11.23 -17.52 22.15
C SER A 374 9.98 -17.60 23.02
N ASN A 375 8.98 -16.76 22.75
CA ASN A 375 7.75 -16.73 23.55
C ASN A 375 6.97 -18.04 23.41
N GLU A 376 6.85 -18.64 22.22
CA GLU A 376 6.16 -19.92 22.05
C GLU A 376 6.90 -21.11 22.68
N HIS A 377 8.22 -21.01 22.82
CA HIS A 377 9.02 -22.04 23.47
C HIS A 377 8.96 -21.93 24.99
N ASN A 378 9.06 -20.71 25.52
CA ASN A 378 9.12 -20.47 26.96
C ASN A 378 7.72 -20.24 27.59
N LEU A 379 6.74 -19.84 26.77
CA LEU A 379 5.38 -19.48 27.16
C LEU A 379 4.39 -20.18 26.22
N ASN A 380 3.10 -20.21 26.57
CA ASN A 380 2.06 -20.70 25.66
C ASN A 380 1.43 -19.59 24.80
N ASP A 381 2.16 -18.50 24.53
CA ASP A 381 1.70 -17.38 23.69
C ASP A 381 2.79 -16.85 22.76
N LYS A 382 2.38 -16.23 21.64
CA LYS A 382 3.31 -15.72 20.63
C LYS A 382 3.74 -14.26 20.90
N ARG A 383 2.86 -13.47 21.51
CA ARG A 383 2.95 -12.01 21.69
C ARG A 383 2.22 -11.58 22.97
N PRO A 384 2.79 -11.89 24.14
CA PRO A 384 2.27 -11.36 25.39
C PRO A 384 2.33 -9.83 25.36
N TRP A 385 1.18 -9.17 25.56
CA TRP A 385 1.11 -7.71 25.57
C TRP A 385 1.17 -7.19 27.00
N LEU A 386 2.02 -6.19 27.23
CA LEU A 386 2.09 -5.53 28.52
C LEU A 386 0.79 -4.76 28.82
N ASN A 387 0.21 -5.02 29.99
CA ASN A 387 -0.92 -4.26 30.50
C ASN A 387 -0.44 -2.89 31.02
N THR A 388 -0.29 -1.92 30.12
CA THR A 388 0.14 -0.56 30.49
C THR A 388 -0.91 0.22 31.27
N GLU A 389 -2.18 -0.21 31.28
CA GLU A 389 -3.26 0.51 31.93
C GLU A 389 -3.11 0.51 33.45
N GLU A 390 -2.73 -0.64 34.01
CA GLU A 390 -2.62 -0.87 35.45
C GLU A 390 -1.18 -0.79 35.97
N SER A 391 -0.20 -0.64 35.08
CA SER A 391 1.22 -0.62 35.45
C SER A 391 1.64 0.64 36.22
N ASP A 392 2.46 0.46 37.26
CA ASP A 392 3.20 1.51 37.98
C ASP A 392 4.70 1.50 37.66
N TYR A 393 5.24 0.37 37.18
CA TYR A 393 6.63 0.23 36.73
C TYR A 393 6.72 -0.65 35.48
N MET A 394 7.22 -0.09 34.38
CA MET A 394 7.38 -0.82 33.13
C MET A 394 8.77 -0.64 32.53
N ILE A 395 9.28 -1.71 31.92
CA ILE A 395 10.54 -1.71 31.18
C ILE A 395 10.26 -2.08 29.72
N PHE A 396 10.80 -1.31 28.79
CA PHE A 396 10.74 -1.59 27.36
C PHE A 396 12.14 -1.80 26.79
N PHE A 397 12.43 -3.01 26.32
CA PHE A 397 13.64 -3.32 25.55
C PHE A 397 13.36 -3.20 24.05
N GLY A 398 14.04 -2.27 23.37
CA GLY A 398 13.98 -2.13 21.92
C GLY A 398 12.57 -1.88 21.35
N GLN A 399 11.73 -1.15 22.09
CA GLN A 399 10.31 -0.94 21.74
C GLN A 399 9.94 0.56 21.70
N ASN A 400 9.68 1.08 20.50
CA ASN A 400 9.20 2.46 20.29
C ASN A 400 7.67 2.57 20.20
N ALA A 401 6.97 2.19 21.28
CA ALA A 401 5.50 2.12 21.34
C ALA A 401 4.78 3.40 20.88
N PHE A 402 5.27 4.61 21.17
CA PHE A 402 4.57 5.83 20.73
C PHE A 402 4.55 6.04 19.21
N ALA A 403 5.57 5.57 18.50
CA ALA A 403 5.65 5.70 17.04
C ALA A 403 5.10 4.47 16.31
N THR A 404 5.36 3.27 16.80
CA THR A 404 5.16 2.00 16.07
C THR A 404 4.09 1.08 16.65
N SER A 405 3.30 1.53 17.65
CA SER A 405 2.32 0.67 18.32
C SER A 405 1.27 0.05 17.38
N TYR A 406 0.96 -1.20 17.69
CA TYR A 406 -0.02 -2.04 17.02
C TYR A 406 -1.43 -1.77 17.57
N GLY A 407 -1.98 -0.61 17.20
CA GLY A 407 -3.29 -0.14 17.64
C GLY A 407 -3.21 1.03 18.61
N ARG A 408 -4.26 1.86 18.67
CA ARG A 408 -4.18 3.14 19.39
C ARG A 408 -4.51 3.07 20.88
N ARG A 409 -5.14 1.99 21.33
CA ARG A 409 -5.47 1.81 22.75
C ARG A 409 -4.22 1.71 23.61
N GLN A 410 -3.21 0.94 23.19
CA GLN A 410 -1.96 0.81 23.94
C GLN A 410 -1.27 2.17 24.14
N VAL A 411 -1.20 2.99 23.09
CA VAL A 411 -0.66 4.36 23.17
C VAL A 411 -1.47 5.24 24.11
N GLY A 412 -2.81 5.17 24.03
CA GLY A 412 -3.69 5.89 24.94
C GLY A 412 -3.47 5.50 26.40
N ASN A 413 -3.37 4.20 26.67
CA ASN A 413 -3.12 3.65 28.01
C ASN A 413 -1.73 4.02 28.53
N LEU A 414 -0.71 3.97 27.67
CA LEU A 414 0.65 4.37 28.03
C LEU A 414 0.72 5.86 28.44
N ARG A 415 0.06 6.75 27.70
CA ARG A 415 -0.02 8.17 28.07
C ARG A 415 -0.71 8.38 29.42
N LYS A 416 -1.80 7.64 29.67
CA LYS A 416 -2.52 7.70 30.96
C LYS A 416 -1.64 7.20 32.11
N ALA A 417 -0.88 6.12 31.91
CA ALA A 417 0.03 5.57 32.90
C ALA A 417 1.14 6.57 33.28
N LEU A 418 1.78 7.20 32.28
CA LEU A 418 2.79 8.24 32.53
C LEU A 418 2.20 9.44 33.26
N LYS A 419 0.99 9.89 32.88
CA LYS A 419 0.30 10.99 33.57
C LYS A 419 -0.05 10.64 35.02
N ARG A 420 -0.30 9.37 35.33
CA ARG A 420 -0.52 8.87 36.70
C ARG A 420 0.78 8.79 37.51
N GLY A 421 1.94 8.91 36.87
CA GLY A 421 3.26 8.82 37.51
C GLY A 421 3.90 7.44 37.44
N ALA A 422 3.44 6.54 36.56
CA ALA A 422 4.10 5.26 36.35
C ALA A 422 5.55 5.46 35.86
N LYS A 423 6.49 4.70 36.42
CA LYS A 423 7.88 4.68 36.00
C LYS A 423 8.01 3.87 34.70
N MET A 424 8.55 4.47 33.65
CA MET A 424 8.84 3.82 32.37
C MET A 424 10.33 3.91 32.10
N VAL A 425 11.00 2.77 32.11
CA VAL A 425 12.41 2.63 31.72
C VAL A 425 12.47 2.11 30.29
N VAL A 426 13.14 2.84 29.41
CA VAL A 426 13.33 2.42 28.01
C VAL A 426 14.79 2.09 27.77
N VAL A 427 15.07 0.85 27.41
CA VAL A 427 16.39 0.35 27.01
C VAL A 427 16.44 0.34 25.49
N ASP A 428 17.17 1.28 24.92
CA ASP A 428 17.23 1.52 23.47
C ASP A 428 18.56 2.22 23.11
N PRO A 429 19.32 1.76 22.09
CA PRO A 429 20.55 2.45 21.68
C PRO A 429 20.31 3.88 21.19
N ARG A 430 19.09 4.20 20.75
CA ARG A 430 18.68 5.53 20.30
C ARG A 430 17.64 6.11 21.26
N LYS A 431 17.68 7.43 21.48
CA LYS A 431 16.60 8.13 22.17
C LYS A 431 15.36 8.20 21.26
N SER A 432 14.58 7.14 21.23
CA SER A 432 13.33 7.03 20.49
C SER A 432 12.22 7.93 21.06
N ASP A 433 11.10 8.08 20.35
CA ASP A 433 9.93 8.85 20.81
C ASP A 433 9.43 8.33 22.17
N THR A 434 9.48 7.00 22.35
CA THR A 434 9.14 6.34 23.60
C THR A 434 10.18 6.62 24.68
N ALA A 435 11.48 6.54 24.36
CA ALA A 435 12.54 6.91 25.29
C ALA A 435 12.52 8.40 25.70
N ALA A 436 12.15 9.29 24.78
CA ALA A 436 12.04 10.72 25.05
C ALA A 436 10.88 11.07 25.99
N ALA A 437 9.81 10.26 25.97
CA ALA A 437 8.68 10.37 26.87
C ALA A 437 8.83 9.50 28.15
N ALA A 438 9.88 8.69 28.23
CA ALA A 438 10.14 7.82 29.36
C ALA A 438 10.60 8.61 30.58
N THR A 439 10.36 8.05 31.77
CA THR A 439 10.96 8.60 33.01
C THR A 439 12.46 8.38 33.03
N GLU A 440 12.94 7.33 32.35
CA GLU A 440 14.36 7.01 32.26
C GLU A 440 14.69 6.34 30.91
N TRP A 441 15.77 6.79 30.26
CA TRP A 441 16.29 6.19 29.03
C TRP A 441 17.68 5.60 29.29
N ILE A 442 17.83 4.31 28.99
CA ILE A 442 19.07 3.57 29.11
C ILE A 442 19.65 3.35 27.72
N LYS A 443 20.75 4.03 27.43
CA LYS A 443 21.49 3.87 26.17
C LYS A 443 22.33 2.60 26.25
N ILE A 444 21.87 1.55 25.59
CA ILE A 444 22.57 0.26 25.51
C ILE A 444 23.36 0.13 24.20
N LYS A 445 24.42 -0.70 24.19
CA LYS A 445 25.08 -1.12 22.95
C LYS A 445 24.14 -2.04 22.14
N PRO A 446 23.93 -1.82 20.82
CA PRO A 446 23.05 -2.66 20.01
C PRO A 446 23.38 -4.16 20.10
N GLY A 447 22.35 -5.01 20.27
CA GLY A 447 22.49 -6.46 20.30
C GLY A 447 23.02 -7.05 21.61
N THR A 448 23.07 -6.24 22.68
CA THR A 448 23.61 -6.66 24.00
C THR A 448 22.56 -6.65 25.12
N ASP A 449 21.29 -6.42 24.77
CA ASP A 449 20.13 -6.39 25.67
C ASP A 449 20.01 -7.63 26.54
N GLY A 450 20.29 -8.81 25.97
CA GLY A 450 20.28 -10.08 26.70
C GLY A 450 21.28 -10.12 27.85
N ALA A 451 22.44 -9.46 27.73
CA ALA A 451 23.42 -9.40 28.82
C ALA A 451 22.89 -8.55 30.00
N MET A 452 22.29 -7.39 29.71
CA MET A 452 21.65 -6.56 30.73
C MET A 452 20.51 -7.32 31.42
N ALA A 453 19.63 -7.97 30.65
CA ALA A 453 18.50 -8.73 31.21
C ALA A 453 18.97 -9.90 32.10
N MET A 454 20.00 -10.64 31.69
CA MET A 454 20.60 -11.71 32.50
C MET A 454 21.22 -11.17 33.80
N ALA A 455 21.88 -10.01 33.76
CA ALA A 455 22.42 -9.40 34.96
C ALA A 455 21.36 -8.87 35.93
N MET A 456 20.24 -8.36 35.40
CA MET A 456 19.09 -8.05 36.23
C MET A 456 18.52 -9.32 36.90
N CYS A 457 18.38 -10.43 36.15
CA CYS A 457 17.96 -11.71 36.72
C CYS A 457 18.91 -12.19 37.84
N TYR A 458 20.23 -12.05 37.65
CA TYR A 458 21.23 -12.38 38.67
C TYR A 458 21.00 -11.59 39.96
N VAL A 459 20.78 -10.27 39.87
CA VAL A 459 20.54 -9.41 41.04
C VAL A 459 19.27 -9.85 41.78
N ILE A 460 18.21 -10.18 41.04
CA ILE A 460 16.93 -10.63 41.61
C ILE A 460 17.10 -11.97 42.34
N VAL A 461 17.76 -12.95 41.70
CA VAL A 461 17.93 -14.30 42.27
C VAL A 461 18.91 -14.30 43.44
N LYS A 462 20.06 -13.63 43.32
CA LYS A 462 21.09 -13.57 44.37
C LYS A 462 20.56 -12.94 45.66
N ASN A 463 19.72 -11.92 45.53
CA ASN A 463 19.14 -11.20 46.67
C ASN A 463 17.80 -11.77 47.12
N GLU A 464 17.38 -12.92 46.56
CA GLU A 464 16.09 -13.57 46.85
C GLU A 464 14.86 -12.66 46.68
N LEU A 465 14.87 -11.78 45.68
CA LEU A 465 13.79 -10.83 45.39
C LEU A 465 12.72 -11.39 44.44
N TYR A 466 12.86 -12.64 44.00
CA TYR A 466 11.90 -13.30 43.11
C TYR A 466 10.68 -13.79 43.89
N ASP A 467 9.56 -13.93 43.19
CA ASP A 467 8.33 -14.53 43.71
C ASP A 467 8.52 -16.05 43.84
N LYS A 468 8.81 -16.51 45.05
CA LYS A 468 9.10 -17.92 45.35
C LYS A 468 7.90 -18.81 45.03
N ASP A 469 6.70 -18.39 45.42
CA ASP A 469 5.46 -19.14 45.19
C ASP A 469 5.17 -19.25 43.68
N PHE A 470 5.35 -18.17 42.92
CA PHE A 470 5.16 -18.23 41.48
C PHE A 470 6.18 -19.13 40.80
N VAL A 471 7.46 -18.99 41.15
CA VAL A 471 8.55 -19.80 40.59
C VAL A 471 8.32 -21.28 40.87
N GLU A 472 7.94 -21.65 42.09
CA GLU A 472 7.67 -23.05 42.47
C GLU A 472 6.48 -23.64 41.72
N ASN A 473 5.37 -22.89 41.60
CA ASN A 473 4.11 -23.45 41.12
C ASN A 473 3.87 -23.30 39.61
N TRP A 474 4.52 -22.32 38.95
CA TRP A 474 4.18 -21.92 37.58
C TRP A 474 5.36 -21.90 36.61
N THR A 475 6.54 -22.34 37.04
CA THR A 475 7.74 -22.39 36.19
C THR A 475 8.40 -23.78 36.22
N TYR A 476 9.36 -24.00 35.31
CA TYR A 476 10.22 -25.18 35.32
C TYR A 476 11.66 -24.76 34.98
N GLY A 477 12.65 -25.55 35.44
CA GLY A 477 14.07 -25.30 35.15
C GLY A 477 14.72 -24.16 35.93
N PHE A 478 14.09 -23.67 37.01
CA PHE A 478 14.62 -22.57 37.82
C PHE A 478 16.00 -22.87 38.43
N GLU A 479 16.22 -24.08 38.96
CA GLU A 479 17.50 -24.43 39.59
C GLU A 479 18.68 -24.42 38.60
N ASP A 480 18.48 -24.92 37.39
CA ASP A 480 19.50 -24.88 36.34
C ASP A 480 19.73 -23.44 35.86
N PHE A 481 18.66 -22.65 35.73
CA PHE A 481 18.77 -21.22 35.43
C PHE A 481 19.52 -20.44 36.52
N LYS A 482 19.29 -20.76 37.80
CA LYS A 482 20.01 -20.18 38.93
C LYS A 482 21.50 -20.51 38.87
N LYS A 483 21.87 -21.77 38.65
CA LYS A 483 23.28 -22.18 38.45
C LYS A 483 23.93 -21.40 37.30
N ARG A 484 23.22 -21.24 36.19
CA ARG A 484 23.66 -20.45 35.02
C ARG A 484 23.93 -18.99 35.39
N LEU A 485 23.03 -18.36 36.16
CA LEU A 485 23.16 -16.97 36.59
C LEU A 485 24.34 -16.80 37.55
N LEU A 486 24.48 -17.71 38.52
CA LEU A 486 25.53 -17.66 39.54
C LEU A 486 26.91 -18.08 39.01
N GLY A 487 26.99 -18.60 37.79
CA GLY A 487 28.23 -19.04 37.15
C GLY A 487 28.68 -20.43 37.58
N GLU A 488 27.81 -21.20 38.22
CA GLU A 488 28.10 -22.57 38.66
C GLU A 488 28.16 -23.55 37.48
N GLU A 489 27.48 -23.23 36.37
CA GLU A 489 27.47 -24.05 35.14
C GLU A 489 28.72 -23.85 34.28
N ASP A 490 29.14 -22.60 34.05
CA ASP A 490 30.18 -22.24 33.07
C ASP A 490 31.33 -21.40 33.64
N GLY A 491 31.38 -21.21 34.96
CA GLY A 491 32.41 -20.42 35.65
C GLY A 491 32.24 -18.91 35.52
N VAL A 492 31.15 -18.41 34.93
CA VAL A 492 30.96 -16.98 34.69
C VAL A 492 29.65 -16.49 35.29
N ALA A 493 29.73 -15.87 36.46
CA ALA A 493 28.57 -15.22 37.08
C ALA A 493 28.07 -14.04 36.22
N ARG A 494 26.76 -13.95 36.05
CA ARG A 494 26.10 -12.92 35.24
C ARG A 494 25.91 -11.64 36.05
N THR A 495 26.99 -11.11 36.65
CA THR A 495 26.91 -9.92 37.52
C THR A 495 26.64 -8.63 36.74
N PRO A 496 26.20 -7.54 37.39
CA PRO A 496 26.12 -6.21 36.76
C PRO A 496 27.44 -5.75 36.14
N GLU A 497 28.60 -5.99 36.77
CA GLU A 497 29.92 -5.63 36.25
C GLU A 497 30.32 -6.47 35.03
N TRP A 498 29.83 -7.72 34.96
CA TRP A 498 29.97 -8.54 33.76
C TRP A 498 29.16 -7.94 32.59
N ALA A 499 27.90 -7.55 32.85
CA ALA A 499 27.05 -6.98 31.81
C ALA A 499 27.52 -5.59 31.37
N GLU A 500 28.03 -4.74 32.26
CA GLU A 500 28.56 -3.41 31.95
C GLU A 500 29.62 -3.47 30.84
N LYS A 501 30.56 -4.40 30.94
CA LYS A 501 31.62 -4.61 29.94
C LYS A 501 31.09 -4.99 28.57
N ILE A 502 29.92 -5.62 28.50
CA ILE A 502 29.29 -6.09 27.26
C ILE A 502 28.38 -5.01 26.68
N CYS A 503 27.47 -4.49 27.50
CA CYS A 503 26.35 -3.66 27.06
C CYS A 503 26.58 -2.15 27.22
N GLY A 504 27.61 -1.75 27.98
CA GLY A 504 27.98 -0.36 28.23
C GLY A 504 27.05 0.37 29.20
N VAL A 505 26.10 -0.32 29.83
CA VAL A 505 25.25 0.24 30.88
C VAL A 505 25.97 0.10 32.23
N PRO A 506 26.14 1.17 33.02
CA PRO A 506 26.81 1.09 34.32
C PRO A 506 26.22 0.03 35.25
N ALA A 507 27.08 -0.71 35.95
CA ALA A 507 26.66 -1.80 36.84
C ALA A 507 25.67 -1.35 37.93
N ASP A 508 25.89 -0.19 38.53
CA ASP A 508 25.02 0.42 39.54
C ASP A 508 23.60 0.69 39.01
N THR A 509 23.50 1.09 37.74
CA THR A 509 22.25 1.34 37.03
C THR A 509 21.50 0.03 36.78
N ILE A 510 22.19 -1.02 36.34
CA ILE A 510 21.60 -2.36 36.14
C ILE A 510 21.06 -2.89 37.48
N GLU A 511 21.86 -2.82 38.55
CA GLU A 511 21.48 -3.30 39.88
C GLU A 511 20.27 -2.53 40.43
N ARG A 512 20.28 -1.20 40.32
CA ARG A 512 19.15 -0.36 40.76
C ARG A 512 17.86 -0.71 40.02
N ILE A 513 17.89 -0.77 38.68
CA ILE A 513 16.70 -1.06 37.87
C ILE A 513 16.16 -2.46 38.20
N ALA A 514 17.03 -3.45 38.44
CA ALA A 514 16.61 -4.80 38.82
C ALA A 514 15.87 -4.82 40.18
N LYS A 515 16.42 -4.12 41.19
CA LYS A 515 15.80 -4.00 42.52
C LYS A 515 14.48 -3.23 42.50
N GLU A 516 14.45 -2.09 41.81
CA GLU A 516 13.24 -1.29 41.63
C GLU A 516 12.15 -2.09 40.90
N PHE A 517 12.51 -2.82 39.84
CA PHE A 517 11.59 -3.69 39.14
C PHE A 517 11.04 -4.77 40.07
N ALA A 518 11.90 -5.57 40.73
CA ALA A 518 11.42 -6.68 41.56
C ALA A 518 10.47 -6.24 42.69
N THR A 519 10.72 -5.06 43.27
CA THR A 519 9.94 -4.52 44.39
C THR A 519 8.71 -3.70 44.00
N ALA A 520 8.55 -3.33 42.73
CA ALA A 520 7.34 -2.64 42.25
C ALA A 520 6.10 -3.54 42.34
N LYS A 521 4.92 -2.92 42.49
CA LYS A 521 3.66 -3.66 42.70
C LYS A 521 3.05 -4.12 41.39
N ASN A 522 2.74 -3.18 40.49
CA ASN A 522 2.07 -3.47 39.22
C ASN A 522 3.05 -3.31 38.05
N LYS A 523 3.76 -4.38 37.73
CA LYS A 523 4.96 -4.29 36.91
C LYS A 523 4.98 -5.26 35.74
N GLY A 524 5.78 -4.92 34.74
CA GLY A 524 6.18 -5.89 33.73
C GLY A 524 7.19 -5.35 32.74
N VAL A 525 7.83 -6.27 32.02
CA VAL A 525 8.79 -5.94 30.98
C VAL A 525 8.29 -6.44 29.63
N GLY A 526 8.46 -5.62 28.60
CA GLY A 526 8.17 -5.94 27.21
C GLY A 526 9.39 -5.77 26.32
N SER A 527 9.39 -6.50 25.20
CA SER A 527 10.33 -6.30 24.11
C SER A 527 9.63 -6.34 22.75
N TRP A 528 10.24 -5.70 21.76
CA TRP A 528 9.76 -5.70 20.37
C TRP A 528 10.92 -5.75 19.38
N THR A 529 10.69 -5.31 18.13
CA THR A 529 11.62 -5.49 17.00
C THR A 529 13.07 -5.08 17.26
N GLY A 530 13.35 -4.14 18.17
CA GLY A 530 14.73 -3.80 18.55
C GLY A 530 15.51 -4.97 19.14
N THR A 531 14.84 -5.94 19.80
CA THR A 531 15.46 -7.18 20.29
C THR A 531 15.32 -8.36 19.33
N ALA A 532 14.66 -8.18 18.18
CA ALA A 532 14.36 -9.26 17.24
C ALA A 532 15.38 -9.40 16.11
N HIS A 533 16.05 -8.31 15.74
CA HIS A 533 16.81 -8.18 14.50
C HIS A 533 18.33 -8.34 14.70
N PHE A 534 18.75 -9.40 15.40
CA PHE A 534 20.15 -9.80 15.55
C PHE A 534 20.29 -11.29 15.88
N PRO A 535 21.48 -11.91 15.70
CA PRO A 535 21.64 -13.38 15.78
C PRO A 535 21.16 -14.02 17.09
N ASN A 536 21.35 -13.35 18.24
CA ASN A 536 20.99 -13.87 19.57
C ASN A 536 19.60 -13.42 20.06
N ALA A 537 18.72 -12.96 19.17
CA ALA A 537 17.43 -12.37 19.50
C ALA A 537 16.48 -13.30 20.28
N MET A 538 16.47 -14.60 19.95
CA MET A 538 15.64 -15.59 20.65
C MET A 538 16.02 -15.70 22.14
N HIS A 539 17.32 -15.83 22.42
CA HIS A 539 17.84 -15.91 23.79
C HIS A 539 17.69 -14.60 24.55
N THR A 540 17.88 -13.47 23.88
CA THR A 540 17.61 -12.16 24.47
C THR A 540 16.16 -12.03 24.92
N THR A 541 15.22 -12.43 24.06
CA THR A 541 13.79 -12.42 24.41
C THR A 541 13.50 -13.35 25.59
N ALA A 542 14.13 -14.52 25.64
CA ALA A 542 13.98 -15.45 26.75
C ALA A 542 14.47 -14.83 28.08
N ALA A 543 15.64 -14.18 28.06
CA ALA A 543 16.19 -13.48 29.23
C ALA A 543 15.28 -12.31 29.68
N VAL A 544 14.69 -11.58 28.74
CA VAL A 544 13.70 -10.53 29.06
C VAL A 544 12.45 -11.13 29.70
N GLN A 545 11.91 -12.24 29.16
CA GLN A 545 10.73 -12.89 29.74
C GLN A 545 11.02 -13.56 31.09
N ALA A 546 12.26 -13.99 31.34
CA ALA A 546 12.66 -14.53 32.63
C ALA A 546 12.47 -13.51 33.77
N LEU A 547 12.63 -12.21 33.52
CA LEU A 547 12.32 -11.16 34.51
C LEU A 547 10.84 -11.19 34.92
N ASN A 548 9.92 -11.36 33.96
CA ASN A 548 8.50 -11.51 34.23
C ASN A 548 8.21 -12.79 35.03
N GLY A 549 8.83 -13.92 34.65
CA GLY A 549 8.67 -15.20 35.34
C GLY A 549 9.20 -15.18 36.77
N LEU A 550 10.39 -14.63 37.00
CA LEU A 550 10.97 -14.47 38.34
C LEU A 550 10.11 -13.58 39.24
N CYS A 551 9.41 -12.60 38.67
CA CYS A 551 8.63 -11.65 39.46
C CYS A 551 7.12 -11.92 39.43
N GLY A 552 6.68 -13.07 38.93
CA GLY A 552 5.27 -13.48 38.90
C GLY A 552 4.32 -12.54 38.16
N THR A 553 4.77 -11.90 37.08
CA THR A 553 4.00 -10.80 36.44
C THR A 553 3.05 -11.26 35.33
N PHE A 554 3.11 -12.51 34.87
CA PHE A 554 2.21 -13.00 33.84
C PHE A 554 0.74 -13.01 34.33
N ASP A 555 -0.15 -12.44 33.53
CA ASP A 555 -1.58 -12.23 33.86
C ASP A 555 -1.85 -11.45 35.17
N ALA A 556 -0.85 -10.72 35.66
CA ALA A 556 -0.98 -9.82 36.82
C ALA A 556 -1.16 -8.35 36.38
N PRO A 557 -1.70 -7.46 37.25
CA PRO A 557 -1.78 -6.03 36.98
C PRO A 557 -0.42 -5.44 36.57
N GLY A 558 -0.40 -4.75 35.43
CA GLY A 558 0.83 -4.17 34.88
C GLY A 558 1.68 -5.11 34.03
N GLY A 559 1.49 -6.42 34.16
CA GLY A 559 2.31 -7.44 33.52
C GLY A 559 1.83 -7.87 32.13
N PRO A 560 2.59 -8.75 31.47
CA PRO A 560 2.20 -9.36 30.20
C PRO A 560 0.94 -10.23 30.34
N SER A 561 -0.07 -9.99 29.51
CA SER A 561 -1.24 -10.87 29.42
C SER A 561 -0.97 -12.07 28.51
N LEU A 562 -1.24 -13.27 28.99
CA LEU A 562 -1.24 -14.51 28.23
C LEU A 562 -2.68 -14.82 27.79
N PRO A 563 -3.05 -14.55 26.53
CA PRO A 563 -4.41 -14.77 26.08
C PRO A 563 -4.79 -16.26 26.17
N PHE A 564 -5.92 -16.54 26.81
CA PHE A 564 -6.50 -17.89 26.83
C PHE A 564 -6.81 -18.33 25.39
N LYS A 565 -6.04 -19.30 24.86
CA LYS A 565 -6.35 -19.92 23.56
C LYS A 565 -7.64 -20.72 23.68
N ARG A 566 -8.78 -20.13 23.29
CA ARG A 566 -10.04 -20.86 23.19
C ARG A 566 -9.85 -22.00 22.18
N LYS A 567 -10.11 -23.23 22.61
CA LYS A 567 -10.21 -24.38 21.72
C LYS A 567 -11.44 -24.13 20.85
N LEU A 568 -11.23 -23.69 19.60
CA LEU A 568 -12.33 -23.52 18.65
C LEU A 568 -12.96 -24.89 18.39
N LYS A 569 -14.29 -24.92 18.20
CA LYS A 569 -14.94 -26.10 17.63
C LYS A 569 -14.29 -26.38 16.28
N GLY A 570 -14.13 -27.66 15.93
CA GLY A 570 -13.57 -28.02 14.62
C GLY A 570 -14.38 -27.34 13.52
N GLY A 571 -13.73 -26.79 12.50
CA GLY A 571 -14.40 -26.11 11.38
C GLY A 571 -15.26 -27.02 10.50
N TRP A 572 -15.44 -28.28 10.90
CA TRP A 572 -16.22 -29.30 10.18
C TRP A 572 -17.63 -29.35 10.77
N GLY A 573 -18.64 -29.16 9.92
CA GLY A 573 -20.05 -29.28 10.29
C GLY A 573 -20.47 -30.73 10.62
N GLU A 574 -21.66 -30.90 11.17
CA GLU A 574 -22.25 -32.23 11.37
C GLU A 574 -22.34 -32.98 10.02
N GLY A 575 -21.90 -34.24 10.00
CA GLY A 575 -21.88 -35.06 8.79
C GLY A 575 -20.70 -34.85 7.85
N GLN A 576 -19.81 -33.88 8.09
CA GLN A 576 -18.60 -33.72 7.26
C GLN A 576 -17.50 -34.70 7.66
N THR A 577 -16.97 -35.43 6.67
CA THR A 577 -15.81 -36.31 6.85
C THR A 577 -14.57 -35.47 7.13
N LYS A 578 -14.04 -35.59 8.35
CA LYS A 578 -12.76 -34.98 8.69
C LYS A 578 -11.63 -35.62 7.87
N PRO A 579 -10.66 -34.85 7.38
CA PRO A 579 -9.45 -35.43 6.81
C PRO A 579 -8.80 -36.37 7.82
N ALA A 580 -8.20 -37.46 7.33
CA ALA A 580 -7.42 -38.34 8.19
C ALA A 580 -6.35 -37.52 8.93
N SER A 581 -6.19 -37.78 10.22
CA SER A 581 -5.14 -37.15 11.02
C SER A 581 -3.80 -37.72 10.55
N ASN A 582 -3.14 -37.03 9.63
CA ASN A 582 -1.80 -37.39 9.21
C ASN A 582 -0.81 -37.01 10.32
N ALA A 583 0.24 -37.80 10.49
CA ALA A 583 1.38 -37.35 11.28
C ALA A 583 1.87 -35.99 10.74
N PRO A 584 2.30 -35.06 11.60
CA PRO A 584 2.91 -33.82 11.12
C PRO A 584 4.04 -34.18 10.16
N PRO A 585 4.14 -33.50 9.00
CA PRO A 585 5.20 -33.78 8.04
C PRO A 585 6.56 -33.66 8.75
N LYS A 586 7.48 -34.59 8.48
CA LYS A 586 8.85 -34.47 8.97
C LYS A 586 9.41 -33.13 8.48
N LEU A 587 9.99 -32.34 9.40
CA LEU A 587 10.64 -31.08 9.05
C LEU A 587 11.66 -31.34 7.94
N HIS A 588 11.48 -30.66 6.81
CA HIS A 588 12.39 -30.78 5.68
C HIS A 588 13.78 -30.30 6.11
N LYS A 589 14.86 -30.96 5.65
CA LYS A 589 16.25 -30.62 6.00
C LYS A 589 16.71 -29.26 5.44
N MET A 590 15.85 -28.57 4.67
CA MET A 590 16.11 -27.20 4.23
C MET A 590 15.75 -26.26 5.38
N ARG A 591 16.81 -25.78 6.05
CA ARG A 591 16.88 -24.61 6.94
C ARG A 591 15.56 -24.16 7.58
N MET A 592 15.37 -24.64 8.80
CA MET A 592 14.40 -24.23 9.83
C MET A 592 13.14 -23.51 9.34
N TRP A 593 12.07 -24.30 9.34
CA TRP A 593 10.70 -24.06 8.85
C TRP A 593 10.55 -24.41 7.37
N ALA A 594 9.41 -24.99 7.00
CA ALA A 594 9.12 -25.53 5.66
C ALA A 594 9.02 -24.46 4.54
N GLY A 595 9.77 -23.37 4.67
CA GLY A 595 9.81 -22.22 3.78
C GLY A 595 11.23 -21.66 3.75
N TRP A 596 11.61 -21.18 2.57
CA TRP A 596 12.87 -20.48 2.34
C TRP A 596 13.03 -19.30 3.28
N CYS A 597 14.26 -19.02 3.70
CA CYS A 597 14.57 -17.81 4.45
C CYS A 597 14.88 -16.69 3.43
N PRO A 598 14.22 -15.52 3.49
CA PRO A 598 14.48 -14.40 2.58
C PRO A 598 15.97 -14.01 2.51
N SER A 599 16.72 -14.14 3.59
CA SER A 599 18.17 -13.88 3.65
C SER A 599 19.03 -14.83 2.81
N TRP A 600 18.46 -15.89 2.24
CA TRP A 600 19.13 -16.80 1.29
C TRP A 600 18.53 -16.74 -0.12
N PHE A 601 17.57 -15.83 -0.33
CA PHE A 601 16.82 -15.74 -1.58
C PHE A 601 17.74 -15.58 -2.81
N PRO A 602 18.74 -14.67 -2.84
CA PRO A 602 19.66 -14.56 -3.96
C PRO A 602 20.46 -15.84 -4.21
N GLU A 603 20.98 -16.49 -3.16
CA GLU A 603 21.75 -17.73 -3.27
C GLU A 603 20.90 -18.90 -3.77
N ASP A 604 19.64 -18.97 -3.35
CA ASP A 604 18.72 -20.02 -3.75
C ASP A 604 18.19 -19.79 -5.19
N VAL A 605 18.03 -18.55 -5.64
CA VAL A 605 17.82 -18.26 -7.07
C VAL A 605 19.07 -18.68 -7.87
N ALA A 606 20.27 -18.28 -7.44
CA ALA A 606 21.53 -18.61 -8.13
C ALA A 606 21.78 -20.12 -8.22
N LYS A 607 21.31 -20.90 -7.25
CA LYS A 607 21.41 -22.37 -7.22
C LYS A 607 20.29 -23.08 -7.99
N GLY A 608 19.40 -22.34 -8.67
CA GLY A 608 18.26 -22.91 -9.42
C GLY A 608 17.19 -23.55 -8.54
N ARG A 609 17.23 -23.23 -7.25
CA ARG A 609 16.38 -23.75 -6.19
C ARG A 609 15.03 -23.02 -6.14
N ILE A 610 15.01 -21.77 -6.60
CA ILE A 610 13.81 -20.99 -6.90
C ILE A 610 13.91 -20.55 -8.37
N LYS A 611 12.95 -20.99 -9.19
CA LYS A 611 12.81 -20.59 -10.61
C LYS A 611 11.65 -19.63 -10.83
N ALA A 612 10.67 -19.61 -9.94
CA ALA A 612 9.52 -18.71 -9.99
C ALA A 612 9.09 -18.26 -8.59
N MET A 613 8.50 -17.07 -8.50
CA MET A 613 8.01 -16.48 -7.26
C MET A 613 6.67 -15.80 -7.51
N VAL A 614 5.68 -16.13 -6.69
CA VAL A 614 4.44 -15.36 -6.59
C VAL A 614 4.56 -14.44 -5.40
N GLN A 615 4.51 -13.14 -5.65
CA GLN A 615 4.66 -12.11 -4.62
C GLN A 615 3.32 -11.42 -4.37
N TYR A 616 2.70 -11.71 -3.22
CA TYR A 616 1.49 -11.01 -2.81
C TYR A 616 1.79 -9.84 -1.87
N PHE A 617 2.77 -9.99 -0.97
CA PHE A 617 3.13 -8.95 0.01
C PHE A 617 4.62 -8.87 0.28
N GLY A 618 5.18 -7.66 0.18
CA GLY A 618 6.60 -7.41 0.43
C GLY A 618 7.51 -8.02 -0.64
N SER A 619 8.70 -7.45 -0.83
CA SER A 619 9.69 -7.98 -1.77
C SER A 619 10.69 -8.86 -1.04
N PRO A 620 10.90 -10.14 -1.44
CA PRO A 620 11.90 -10.99 -0.80
C PRO A 620 13.33 -10.44 -0.98
N ILE A 621 13.59 -9.67 -2.05
CA ILE A 621 14.86 -8.97 -2.27
C ILE A 621 15.05 -7.85 -1.25
N LEU A 622 14.03 -7.01 -1.03
CA LEU A 622 14.08 -5.99 0.03
C LEU A 622 14.09 -6.59 1.43
N SER A 623 13.67 -7.86 1.56
CA SER A 623 13.64 -8.64 2.81
C SER A 623 14.95 -9.37 3.11
N TRP A 624 15.91 -9.35 2.18
CA TRP A 624 17.23 -9.97 2.34
C TRP A 624 18.16 -9.17 3.24
N GLY A 625 17.88 -7.86 3.39
CA GLY A 625 18.75 -6.85 4.01
C GLY A 625 19.13 -7.09 5.46
#